data_AF-A0A3E2H013-F1
#
_entry.id   AF-A0A3E2H013-F1
#
_cell.length_a   1.000
_cell.length_b   1.000
_cell.length_c   1.000
_cell.angle_alpha   90.00
_cell.angle_beta   90.00
_cell.angle_gamma   90.00
#
_symmetry.space_group_name_H-M   'P 1'
#
loop_
_entity.id
_entity.type
_entity.pdbx_description
1 polymer ?
#
loop_
_entity_poly.entity_id
_entity_poly.type
_entity_poly.pdbx_seq_one_letter_code
_entity_poly.pdbx_strand_id
1 'polypeptide(L)'
;MTYLLPSTRETSAALAAPTSLSSREEEEKSQEERELFTICFPLIGNLRRQRKALIYHSKTDSYAMAQLEAILQGVSIQGSIGESHKKILTKEAIAFLALLHRSFNPRRKELLQRRVIRQQELDRGILPDFLPETKHIRENDAWKGAPPAPGLIDRRVEITGPTDRKMVVNALNSEVWTYMADFEDATAPTWDNMINGQVNLYDAIRRQVDFKLGEKEYKLRTDRVLPTLIVRPRGWHLDEKHFTVDGEPISGSLFDFGLYFFHNAKELVARGFGPYFYLPKMESHLEARLWNDAFNLAQDYIAIPRGTIRGTVLIETILAAFEMDEIIYELRDHSSGLNCGRWDYIFSVIKKFRQNSNFVLPDRAAVTMTVPFMDAYVKLLIQTCHRRGVHAMGGMAAQIPIKDDKAANDRAMDGVRADKLREAKAGHDGTWVAHPALASIASEVFNKYMPTPNQMFVRREDVKIGQNDLLNMNVPGKVTEDGIRKNLNIGLGYMEGWLRGIGCVPINYLMEDAATAEVSRSQLWQWVRHGVSTAEGKRVDKGYALKLLKEQADELASKAPKGNKFHLAAQYFSTQVTGEDYADFLTSLLYNEITSLGSSSPASKL
;
A
#
# COMPACT_ATOMS: atom_id res chain seq x y z
N MET A 1 -32.34 9.66 -63.02
CA MET A 1 -33.63 10.27 -62.65
C MET A 1 -33.30 11.63 -62.05
N THR A 2 -32.99 12.68 -62.82
CA THR A 2 -33.83 13.34 -63.87
C THR A 2 -35.21 13.67 -63.28
N TYR A 3 -35.68 14.91 -63.13
CA TYR A 3 -35.66 16.03 -64.09
C TYR A 3 -36.10 17.40 -63.46
N LEU A 4 -35.52 18.50 -64.01
CA LEU A 4 -36.14 19.77 -64.49
C LEU A 4 -36.85 20.81 -63.57
N LEU A 5 -36.14 21.92 -63.31
CA LEU A 5 -36.33 23.34 -63.76
C LEU A 5 -37.43 23.65 -64.83
N PRO A 6 -37.71 24.92 -65.25
CA PRO A 6 -37.61 26.27 -64.62
C PRO A 6 -38.73 27.28 -65.05
N SER A 7 -38.50 28.57 -64.73
CA SER A 7 -38.75 29.77 -65.58
C SER A 7 -39.96 30.64 -65.19
N THR A 8 -40.00 31.97 -65.28
CA THR A 8 -39.07 33.08 -65.62
C THR A 8 -39.89 34.39 -65.57
N ARG A 9 -39.23 35.52 -65.23
CA ARG A 9 -39.43 36.91 -65.78
C ARG A 9 -40.80 37.60 -65.52
N GLU A 10 -40.97 38.92 -65.49
CA GLU A 10 -40.18 40.13 -65.82
C GLU A 10 -40.96 41.39 -65.30
N THR A 11 -40.21 42.46 -64.97
CA THR A 11 -40.45 43.94 -65.16
C THR A 11 -41.86 44.57 -64.91
N SER A 12 -42.04 45.73 -64.25
CA SER A 12 -41.62 47.09 -64.65
C SER A 12 -42.14 48.15 -63.65
N ALA A 13 -41.27 49.04 -63.14
CA ALA A 13 -41.30 50.52 -63.23
C ALA A 13 -42.66 51.23 -63.51
N ALA A 14 -42.99 52.44 -63.06
CA ALA A 14 -42.45 53.52 -62.22
C ALA A 14 -43.52 54.65 -62.31
N LEU A 15 -43.65 55.56 -61.35
CA LEU A 15 -44.19 56.92 -61.57
C LEU A 15 -43.97 57.81 -60.33
N ALA A 16 -43.62 59.07 -60.59
CA ALA A 16 -43.04 60.03 -59.65
C ALA A 16 -44.01 61.17 -59.24
N ALA A 17 -43.90 61.58 -57.95
CA ALA A 17 -43.87 62.94 -57.36
C ALA A 17 -45.01 63.98 -57.61
N PRO A 18 -45.15 65.12 -56.87
CA PRO A 18 -44.23 65.73 -55.88
C PRO A 18 -44.82 66.44 -54.60
N THR A 19 -43.89 66.83 -53.70
CA THR A 19 -43.83 68.04 -52.81
C THR A 19 -44.87 68.33 -51.71
N SER A 20 -44.40 68.39 -50.45
CA SER A 20 -44.34 69.63 -49.65
C SER A 20 -43.49 69.47 -48.37
N LEU A 21 -42.54 70.39 -48.17
CA LEU A 21 -41.72 70.58 -46.97
C LEU A 21 -42.56 71.14 -45.81
N SER A 22 -42.38 70.60 -44.58
CA SER A 22 -42.38 71.33 -43.30
C SER A 22 -42.68 70.42 -42.10
N SER A 23 -41.67 69.77 -41.51
CA SER A 23 -41.61 69.40 -40.07
C SER A 23 -40.33 68.60 -39.80
N ARG A 24 -39.18 69.28 -39.67
CA ARG A 24 -37.86 68.65 -39.50
C ARG A 24 -37.23 68.95 -38.14
N GLU A 25 -38.05 69.10 -37.10
CA GLU A 25 -37.58 69.39 -35.72
C GLU A 25 -38.22 68.50 -34.63
N GLU A 26 -39.08 67.53 -34.98
CA GLU A 26 -39.63 66.55 -34.02
C GLU A 26 -39.09 65.12 -34.19
N GLU A 27 -38.32 64.82 -35.23
CA GLU A 27 -37.74 63.48 -35.45
C GLU A 27 -36.38 63.25 -34.77
N GLU A 28 -35.60 64.30 -34.51
CA GLU A 28 -34.24 64.14 -33.92
C GLU A 28 -34.24 63.84 -32.41
N LYS A 29 -35.29 64.21 -31.66
CA LYS A 29 -35.41 63.84 -30.24
C LYS A 29 -35.86 62.40 -30.01
N SER A 30 -36.47 61.74 -31.00
CA SER A 30 -36.89 60.33 -30.87
C SER A 30 -35.79 59.32 -31.24
N GLN A 31 -34.71 59.80 -31.86
CA GLN A 31 -33.62 58.94 -32.34
C GLN A 31 -32.52 58.76 -31.28
N GLU A 32 -32.19 59.80 -30.50
CA GLU A 32 -31.27 59.69 -29.35
C GLU A 32 -31.85 58.86 -28.19
N GLU A 33 -33.16 58.95 -27.91
CA GLU A 33 -33.81 58.10 -26.89
C GLU A 33 -33.91 56.63 -27.32
N ARG A 34 -33.97 56.35 -28.64
CA ARG A 34 -33.96 54.98 -29.18
C ARG A 34 -32.56 54.37 -29.24
N GLU A 35 -31.50 55.16 -29.37
CA GLU A 35 -30.12 54.68 -29.30
C GLU A 35 -29.66 54.38 -27.86
N LEU A 36 -30.07 55.18 -26.88
CA LEU A 36 -29.83 54.90 -25.45
C LEU A 36 -30.54 53.61 -24.97
N PHE A 37 -31.75 53.33 -25.47
CA PHE A 37 -32.48 52.09 -25.15
C PHE A 37 -31.85 50.84 -25.77
N THR A 38 -31.19 50.99 -26.94
CA THR A 38 -30.57 49.88 -27.67
C THR A 38 -29.19 49.51 -27.11
N ILE A 39 -28.49 50.47 -26.49
CA ILE A 39 -27.16 50.25 -25.88
C ILE A 39 -27.28 49.70 -24.44
N CYS A 40 -28.33 50.04 -23.68
CA CYS A 40 -28.48 49.60 -22.29
C CYS A 40 -29.08 48.19 -22.12
N PHE A 41 -29.91 47.70 -23.05
CA PHE A 41 -30.55 46.38 -22.93
C PHE A 41 -29.58 45.18 -23.00
N PRO A 42 -28.56 45.17 -23.89
CA PRO A 42 -27.53 44.13 -23.90
C PRO A 42 -26.69 44.15 -22.62
N LEU A 43 -26.38 45.34 -22.08
CA LEU A 43 -25.60 45.53 -20.85
C LEU A 43 -26.36 45.07 -19.59
N ILE A 44 -27.65 45.37 -19.47
CA ILE A 44 -28.52 44.89 -18.37
C ILE A 44 -28.79 43.39 -18.50
N GLY A 45 -28.91 42.87 -19.73
CA GLY A 45 -29.00 41.44 -20.02
C GLY A 45 -27.72 40.68 -19.64
N ASN A 46 -26.54 41.25 -19.94
CA ASN A 46 -25.24 40.70 -19.57
C ASN A 46 -25.01 40.78 -18.06
N LEU A 47 -25.35 41.89 -17.41
CA LEU A 47 -25.30 42.02 -15.94
C LEU A 47 -26.29 41.09 -15.24
N ARG A 48 -27.50 40.87 -15.78
CA ARG A 48 -28.45 39.89 -15.23
C ARG A 48 -27.99 38.44 -15.46
N ARG A 49 -27.33 38.12 -16.58
CA ARG A 49 -26.73 36.80 -16.82
C ARG A 49 -25.49 36.57 -15.97
N GLN A 50 -24.60 37.54 -15.85
CA GLN A 50 -23.45 37.50 -14.94
C GLN A 50 -23.90 37.43 -13.49
N ARG A 51 -24.92 38.18 -13.07
CA ARG A 51 -25.48 38.12 -11.72
C ARG A 51 -26.24 36.81 -11.47
N LYS A 52 -26.96 36.25 -12.44
CA LYS A 52 -27.55 34.90 -12.34
C LYS A 52 -26.48 33.81 -12.31
N ALA A 53 -25.40 33.94 -13.08
CA ALA A 53 -24.25 33.04 -13.04
C ALA A 53 -23.51 33.16 -11.71
N LEU A 54 -23.29 34.37 -11.18
CA LEU A 54 -22.71 34.61 -9.85
C LEU A 54 -23.60 34.06 -8.73
N ILE A 55 -24.93 34.25 -8.82
CA ILE A 55 -25.89 33.71 -7.86
C ILE A 55 -25.99 32.19 -7.97
N TYR A 56 -25.88 31.63 -9.18
CA TYR A 56 -25.87 30.18 -9.40
C TYR A 56 -24.58 29.57 -8.87
N HIS A 57 -23.40 30.17 -9.15
CA HIS A 57 -22.11 29.81 -8.57
C HIS A 57 -22.15 29.95 -7.05
N SER A 58 -22.61 31.08 -6.51
CA SER A 58 -22.68 31.28 -5.05
C SER A 58 -23.66 30.32 -4.36
N LYS A 59 -24.75 29.92 -5.03
CA LYS A 59 -25.68 28.90 -4.52
C LYS A 59 -25.13 27.48 -4.64
N THR A 60 -24.39 27.17 -5.71
CA THR A 60 -23.72 25.86 -5.87
C THR A 60 -22.55 25.73 -4.90
N ASP A 61 -21.78 26.80 -4.68
CA ASP A 61 -20.73 26.86 -3.66
C ASP A 61 -21.33 26.77 -2.25
N SER A 62 -22.44 27.47 -1.97
CA SER A 62 -23.15 27.36 -0.68
C SER A 62 -23.71 25.95 -0.44
N TYR A 63 -24.22 25.28 -1.47
CA TYR A 63 -24.72 23.90 -1.36
C TYR A 63 -23.58 22.89 -1.19
N ALA A 64 -22.49 23.05 -1.94
CA ALA A 64 -21.29 22.23 -1.81
C ALA A 64 -20.65 22.40 -0.42
N MET A 65 -20.60 23.62 0.11
CA MET A 65 -20.14 23.88 1.47
C MET A 65 -21.05 23.26 2.53
N ALA A 66 -22.38 23.38 2.39
CA ALA A 66 -23.32 22.75 3.32
C ALA A 66 -23.22 21.21 3.28
N GLN A 67 -23.02 20.64 2.10
CA GLN A 67 -22.82 19.20 1.92
C GLN A 67 -21.48 18.74 2.52
N LEU A 68 -20.42 19.54 2.36
CA LEU A 68 -19.12 19.31 2.98
C LEU A 68 -19.21 19.34 4.51
N GLU A 69 -19.87 20.35 5.08
CA GLU A 69 -20.10 20.45 6.52
C GLU A 69 -20.88 19.26 7.07
N ALA A 70 -21.90 18.80 6.34
CA ALA A 70 -22.66 17.60 6.71
C ALA A 70 -21.79 16.34 6.71
N ILE A 71 -20.89 16.17 5.73
CA ILE A 71 -19.96 15.02 5.71
C ILE A 71 -18.95 15.11 6.86
N LEU A 72 -18.49 16.31 7.22
CA LEU A 72 -17.55 16.54 8.32
C LEU A 72 -18.15 16.38 9.71
N GLN A 73 -19.48 16.34 9.83
CA GLN A 73 -20.15 16.07 11.10
C GLN A 73 -19.66 14.72 11.67
N GLY A 74 -19.39 14.67 12.97
CA GLY A 74 -18.91 13.45 13.63
C GLY A 74 -17.43 13.13 13.40
N VAL A 75 -16.70 13.92 12.61
CA VAL A 75 -15.26 13.72 12.37
C VAL A 75 -14.41 14.51 13.37
N SER A 76 -13.45 13.84 14.01
CA SER A 76 -12.54 14.44 14.98
C SER A 76 -11.10 14.02 14.71
N ILE A 77 -10.19 15.00 14.80
CA ILE A 77 -8.74 14.78 14.77
C ILE A 77 -8.18 15.00 16.17
N GLN A 78 -7.46 14.00 16.67
CA GLN A 78 -6.81 13.98 17.98
C GLN A 78 -5.28 13.98 17.87
N GLY A 79 -4.72 13.91 16.66
CA GLY A 79 -3.30 14.08 16.42
C GLY A 79 -2.89 15.56 16.32
N SER A 80 -1.63 15.87 16.61
CA SER A 80 -1.08 17.23 16.46
C SER A 80 -1.03 17.64 14.99
N ILE A 81 -1.53 18.84 14.68
CA ILE A 81 -1.51 19.38 13.30
C ILE A 81 -0.48 20.49 13.22
N GLY A 82 0.69 20.17 12.65
CA GLY A 82 1.72 21.15 12.33
C GLY A 82 1.42 21.96 11.08
N GLU A 83 2.19 23.02 10.82
CA GLU A 83 1.99 23.89 9.65
C GLU A 83 2.12 23.10 8.33
N SER A 84 3.10 22.21 8.24
CA SER A 84 3.29 21.34 7.06
C SER A 84 2.17 20.32 6.86
N HIS A 85 1.39 20.01 7.90
CA HIS A 85 0.31 19.03 7.86
C HIS A 85 -0.99 19.60 7.28
N LYS A 86 -1.19 20.93 7.36
CA LYS A 86 -2.41 21.61 6.89
C LYS A 86 -2.69 21.39 5.40
N LYS A 87 -1.65 21.24 4.58
CA LYS A 87 -1.80 20.93 3.14
C LYS A 87 -2.30 19.50 2.87
N ILE A 88 -2.17 18.59 3.86
CA ILE A 88 -2.63 17.21 3.77
C ILE A 88 -4.00 17.05 4.44
N LEU A 89 -4.19 17.63 5.62
CA LEU A 89 -5.42 17.55 6.39
C LEU A 89 -6.38 18.70 6.01
N THR A 90 -6.69 18.83 4.71
CA THR A 90 -7.69 19.81 4.23
C THR A 90 -9.11 19.29 4.47
N LYS A 91 -10.10 20.20 4.51
CA LYS A 91 -11.51 19.81 4.74
C LYS A 91 -12.01 18.80 3.72
N GLU A 92 -11.62 18.95 2.47
CA GLU A 92 -12.02 18.09 1.36
C GLU A 92 -11.39 16.70 1.48
N ALA A 93 -10.11 16.62 1.87
CA ALA A 93 -9.43 15.35 2.12
C ALA A 93 -10.06 14.62 3.31
N ILE A 94 -10.36 15.34 4.39
CA ILE A 94 -11.01 14.81 5.60
C ILE A 94 -12.42 14.30 5.29
N ALA A 95 -13.19 15.05 4.50
CA ALA A 95 -14.53 14.63 4.08
C ALA A 95 -14.47 13.36 3.21
N PHE A 96 -13.46 13.25 2.32
CA PHE A 96 -13.22 12.04 1.55
C PHE A 96 -12.88 10.84 2.45
N LEU A 97 -12.03 11.01 3.47
CA LEU A 97 -11.75 9.97 4.47
C LEU A 97 -13.00 9.54 5.23
N ALA A 98 -13.86 10.49 5.63
CA ALA A 98 -15.11 10.19 6.31
C ALA A 98 -16.07 9.39 5.42
N LEU A 99 -16.14 9.73 4.12
CA LEU A 99 -16.91 8.97 3.14
C LEU A 99 -16.39 7.54 2.99
N LEU A 100 -15.07 7.35 2.86
CA LEU A 100 -14.45 6.04 2.82
C LEU A 100 -14.76 5.22 4.08
N HIS A 101 -14.60 5.84 5.25
CA HIS A 101 -14.90 5.20 6.53
C HIS A 101 -16.35 4.70 6.57
N ARG A 102 -17.32 5.58 6.34
CA ARG A 102 -18.75 5.24 6.42
C ARG A 102 -19.17 4.19 5.41
N SER A 103 -18.55 4.18 4.24
CA SER A 103 -18.85 3.23 3.17
C SER A 103 -18.28 1.84 3.44
N PHE A 104 -17.07 1.74 3.99
CA PHE A 104 -16.29 0.50 3.96
C PHE A 104 -15.89 -0.04 5.33
N ASN A 105 -15.87 0.76 6.39
CA ASN A 105 -15.51 0.31 7.73
C ASN A 105 -16.42 -0.83 8.25
N PRO A 106 -17.75 -0.81 8.04
CA PRO A 106 -18.61 -1.92 8.45
C PRO A 106 -18.20 -3.24 7.79
N ARG A 107 -17.95 -3.22 6.47
CA ARG A 107 -17.51 -4.41 5.72
C ARG A 107 -16.12 -4.87 6.15
N ARG A 108 -15.20 -3.95 6.41
CA ARG A 108 -13.87 -4.24 6.96
C ARG A 108 -13.99 -5.02 8.28
N LYS A 109 -14.80 -4.53 9.23
CA LYS A 109 -15.03 -5.18 10.53
C LYS A 109 -15.64 -6.58 10.37
N GLU A 110 -16.59 -6.74 9.45
CA GLU A 110 -17.17 -8.06 9.13
C GLU A 110 -16.10 -9.05 8.63
N LEU A 111 -15.22 -8.61 7.73
CA LEU A 111 -14.13 -9.45 7.21
C LEU A 111 -13.11 -9.81 8.29
N LEU A 112 -12.75 -8.87 9.17
CA LEU A 112 -11.89 -9.15 10.32
C LEU A 112 -12.53 -10.16 11.28
N GLN A 113 -13.83 -10.07 11.51
CA GLN A 113 -14.56 -11.08 12.30
C GLN A 113 -14.58 -12.45 11.60
N ARG A 114 -14.67 -12.47 10.26
CA ARG A 114 -14.57 -13.71 9.48
C ARG A 114 -13.19 -14.37 9.62
N ARG A 115 -12.11 -13.60 9.75
CA ARG A 115 -10.77 -14.15 10.06
C ARG A 115 -10.75 -14.89 11.40
N VAL A 116 -11.42 -14.36 12.42
CA VAL A 116 -11.55 -15.01 13.74
C VAL A 116 -12.30 -16.34 13.62
N ILE A 117 -13.42 -16.35 12.91
CA ILE A 117 -14.20 -17.58 12.67
C ILE A 117 -13.37 -18.60 11.90
N ARG A 118 -12.69 -18.17 10.83
CA ARG A 118 -11.82 -19.05 10.03
C ARG A 118 -10.68 -19.63 10.87
N GLN A 119 -10.14 -18.86 11.81
CA GLN A 119 -9.13 -19.36 12.73
C GLN A 119 -9.66 -20.45 13.66
N GLN A 120 -10.89 -20.32 14.16
CA GLN A 120 -11.52 -21.36 14.99
C GLN A 120 -11.78 -22.66 14.22
N GLU A 121 -12.00 -22.58 12.90
CA GLU A 121 -12.08 -23.76 12.03
C GLU A 121 -10.73 -24.46 11.88
N LEU A 122 -9.66 -23.68 11.63
CA LEU A 122 -8.29 -24.19 11.55
C LEU A 122 -7.85 -24.84 12.86
N ASP A 123 -8.16 -24.21 14.00
CA ASP A 123 -7.86 -24.75 15.34
C ASP A 123 -8.61 -26.07 15.61
N ARG A 124 -9.72 -26.33 14.91
CA ARG A 124 -10.47 -27.61 14.93
C ARG A 124 -10.00 -28.62 13.88
N GLY A 125 -8.94 -28.31 13.13
CA GLY A 125 -8.33 -29.19 12.14
C GLY A 125 -8.88 -29.07 10.71
N ILE A 126 -9.72 -28.07 10.42
CA ILE A 126 -10.23 -27.83 9.06
C ILE A 126 -9.18 -27.06 8.25
N LEU A 127 -8.32 -27.79 7.53
CA LEU A 127 -7.24 -27.22 6.72
C LEU A 127 -7.78 -26.41 5.52
N PRO A 128 -7.03 -25.40 5.02
CA PRO A 128 -7.39 -24.65 3.82
C PRO A 128 -7.20 -25.48 2.55
N ASP A 129 -8.05 -25.25 1.55
CA ASP A 129 -7.97 -25.81 0.20
C ASP A 129 -8.49 -24.77 -0.80
N PHE A 130 -8.28 -25.02 -2.09
CA PHE A 130 -8.89 -24.26 -3.17
C PHE A 130 -10.42 -24.36 -3.12
N LEU A 131 -11.10 -23.22 -3.20
CA LEU A 131 -12.54 -23.12 -3.00
C LEU A 131 -13.34 -23.80 -4.14
N PRO A 132 -14.23 -24.76 -3.86
CA PRO A 132 -15.07 -25.38 -4.90
C PRO A 132 -16.03 -24.38 -5.57
N GLU A 133 -16.59 -23.43 -4.81
CA GLU A 133 -17.59 -22.46 -5.28
C GLU A 133 -17.05 -21.48 -6.34
N THR A 134 -15.74 -21.17 -6.32
CA THR A 134 -15.08 -20.29 -7.27
C THR A 134 -14.29 -21.04 -8.34
N LYS A 135 -14.46 -22.36 -8.46
CA LYS A 135 -13.79 -23.19 -9.47
C LYS A 135 -13.96 -22.64 -10.89
N HIS A 136 -15.15 -22.13 -11.20
CA HIS A 136 -15.47 -21.52 -12.50
C HIS A 136 -14.63 -20.28 -12.83
N ILE A 137 -14.09 -19.56 -11.84
CA ILE A 137 -13.13 -18.46 -12.03
C ILE A 137 -11.79 -19.03 -12.46
N ARG A 138 -11.29 -20.02 -11.72
CA ARG A 138 -9.96 -20.63 -11.96
C ARG A 138 -9.88 -21.37 -13.29
N GLU A 139 -10.95 -22.03 -13.72
CA GLU A 139 -10.97 -22.82 -14.96
C GLU A 139 -11.30 -22.01 -16.22
N ASN A 140 -11.67 -20.73 -16.09
CA ASN A 140 -11.99 -19.88 -17.22
C ASN A 140 -10.75 -19.10 -17.70
N ASP A 141 -10.21 -19.44 -18.88
CA ASP A 141 -9.06 -18.75 -19.48
C ASP A 141 -9.41 -17.47 -20.26
N ALA A 142 -10.70 -17.17 -20.44
CA ALA A 142 -11.16 -16.02 -21.21
C ALA A 142 -10.92 -14.68 -20.51
N TRP A 143 -10.70 -14.67 -19.19
CA TRP A 143 -10.42 -13.46 -18.44
C TRP A 143 -8.93 -13.32 -18.11
N LYS A 144 -8.48 -12.06 -18.07
CA LYS A 144 -7.15 -11.62 -17.67
C LYS A 144 -7.29 -10.44 -16.70
N GLY A 145 -6.22 -10.13 -15.96
CA GLY A 145 -6.12 -8.88 -15.23
C GLY A 145 -5.82 -7.71 -16.17
N ALA A 146 -5.78 -6.51 -15.62
CA ALA A 146 -5.48 -5.29 -16.35
C ALA A 146 -4.05 -5.33 -16.93
N PRO A 147 -3.84 -4.74 -18.12
CA PRO A 147 -2.50 -4.62 -18.68
C PRO A 147 -1.62 -3.73 -17.79
N PRO A 148 -0.28 -3.90 -17.82
CA PRO A 148 0.63 -3.07 -17.06
C PRO A 148 0.40 -1.58 -17.31
N ALA A 149 0.26 -0.82 -16.23
CA ALA A 149 0.08 0.63 -16.29
C ALA A 149 1.39 1.36 -16.65
N PRO A 150 1.33 2.64 -17.05
CA PRO A 150 2.52 3.46 -17.25
C PRO A 150 3.49 3.40 -16.06
N GLY A 151 4.77 3.16 -16.32
CA GLY A 151 5.78 3.00 -15.26
C GLY A 151 5.75 1.67 -14.51
N LEU A 152 4.83 0.74 -14.82
CA LEU A 152 4.76 -0.61 -14.25
C LEU A 152 5.01 -1.73 -15.28
N ILE A 153 5.46 -1.41 -16.50
CA ILE A 153 5.73 -2.41 -17.56
C ILE A 153 7.00 -3.22 -17.25
N ASP A 154 8.03 -2.53 -16.75
CA ASP A 154 9.28 -3.12 -16.29
C ASP A 154 9.44 -2.81 -14.80
N ARG A 155 9.50 -3.87 -13.99
CA ARG A 155 9.57 -3.81 -12.53
C ARG A 155 10.73 -4.64 -11.99
N ARG A 156 11.77 -4.86 -12.79
CA ARG A 156 12.79 -5.87 -12.52
C ARG A 156 13.45 -5.76 -11.14
N VAL A 157 13.63 -4.54 -10.63
CA VAL A 157 14.10 -4.28 -9.27
C VAL A 157 13.26 -3.19 -8.64
N GLU A 158 12.71 -3.48 -7.46
CA GLU A 158 11.99 -2.53 -6.62
C GLU A 158 12.77 -2.34 -5.31
N ILE A 159 12.95 -1.09 -4.88
CA ILE A 159 13.44 -0.80 -3.54
C ILE A 159 12.26 -0.58 -2.61
N THR A 160 12.35 -1.06 -1.37
CA THR A 160 11.35 -0.79 -0.32
C THR A 160 11.94 0.09 0.77
N GLY A 161 11.14 0.95 1.38
CA GLY A 161 11.60 1.72 2.52
C GLY A 161 10.54 2.65 3.11
N PRO A 162 10.79 3.16 4.33
CA PRO A 162 9.84 4.00 5.04
C PRO A 162 9.66 5.35 4.33
N THR A 163 8.63 6.08 4.74
CA THR A 163 8.24 7.37 4.17
C THR A 163 8.99 8.56 4.76
N ASP A 164 10.07 8.33 5.52
CA ASP A 164 10.96 9.37 6.02
C ASP A 164 11.57 10.17 4.87
N ARG A 165 11.60 11.50 4.98
CA ARG A 165 12.01 12.41 3.89
C ARG A 165 13.37 12.06 3.29
N LYS A 166 14.34 11.74 4.14
CA LYS A 166 15.68 11.31 3.74
C LYS A 166 15.64 9.99 2.95
N MET A 167 14.86 9.02 3.43
CA MET A 167 14.75 7.70 2.80
C MET A 167 14.01 7.80 1.47
N VAL A 168 12.96 8.61 1.37
CA VAL A 168 12.24 8.90 0.13
C VAL A 168 13.20 9.45 -0.95
N VAL A 169 14.03 10.44 -0.62
CA VAL A 169 15.01 10.99 -1.58
C VAL A 169 16.03 9.92 -2.00
N ASN A 170 16.58 9.16 -1.04
CA ASN A 170 17.57 8.13 -1.34
C ASN A 170 16.99 7.00 -2.21
N ALA A 171 15.78 6.55 -1.91
CA ALA A 171 15.09 5.51 -2.66
C ALA A 171 14.78 5.97 -4.10
N LEU A 172 14.26 7.19 -4.27
CA LEU A 172 14.01 7.77 -5.60
C LEU A 172 15.29 8.02 -6.40
N ASN A 173 16.43 8.18 -5.73
CA ASN A 173 17.73 8.32 -6.41
C ASN A 173 18.43 6.97 -6.68
N SER A 174 17.87 5.86 -6.21
CA SER A 174 18.44 4.52 -6.36
C SER A 174 18.30 4.00 -7.79
N GLU A 175 19.20 3.11 -8.20
CA GLU A 175 19.21 2.51 -9.54
C GLU A 175 18.22 1.35 -9.65
N VAL A 176 16.94 1.68 -9.52
CA VAL A 176 15.81 0.73 -9.53
C VAL A 176 14.69 1.25 -10.44
N TRP A 177 13.71 0.39 -10.73
CA TRP A 177 12.57 0.74 -11.60
C TRP A 177 11.41 1.29 -10.78
N THR A 178 11.20 0.78 -9.58
CA THR A 178 10.12 1.23 -8.71
C THR A 178 10.60 1.39 -7.27
N TYR A 179 9.88 2.23 -6.52
CA TYR A 179 10.07 2.43 -5.09
C TYR A 179 8.74 2.20 -4.38
N MET A 180 8.71 1.20 -3.50
CA MET A 180 7.61 1.00 -2.57
C MET A 180 7.83 1.86 -1.31
N ALA A 181 7.09 2.97 -1.22
CA ALA A 181 7.04 3.81 -0.04
C ALA A 181 6.07 3.22 0.98
N ASP A 182 6.59 2.94 2.18
CA ASP A 182 5.94 2.05 3.11
C ASP A 182 5.38 2.74 4.36
N PHE A 183 4.06 2.68 4.55
CA PHE A 183 3.38 3.06 5.78
C PHE A 183 3.12 1.87 6.71
N GLU A 184 3.52 0.67 6.31
CA GLU A 184 3.21 -0.58 6.99
C GLU A 184 4.43 -1.12 7.76
N ASP A 185 4.94 -2.33 7.48
CA ASP A 185 5.89 -3.01 8.35
C ASP A 185 7.23 -2.30 8.59
N ALA A 186 7.70 -1.47 7.65
CA ALA A 186 8.92 -0.69 7.82
C ALA A 186 8.69 0.65 8.54
N THR A 187 7.47 0.96 8.97
CA THR A 187 7.15 2.23 9.64
C THR A 187 6.37 2.00 10.92
N ALA A 188 6.89 2.52 12.04
CA ALA A 188 6.11 2.59 13.27
C ALA A 188 5.01 3.66 13.09
N PRO A 189 3.71 3.32 13.21
CA PRO A 189 2.60 4.19 12.82
C PRO A 189 2.27 5.27 13.87
N THR A 190 3.28 6.00 14.35
CA THR A 190 3.04 7.23 15.10
C THR A 190 2.30 8.23 14.20
N TRP A 191 1.47 9.09 14.80
CA TRP A 191 0.75 10.13 14.04
C TRP A 191 1.70 10.95 13.15
N ASP A 192 2.84 11.37 13.71
CA ASP A 192 3.83 12.16 13.00
C ASP A 192 4.44 11.38 11.83
N ASN A 193 4.77 10.10 11.98
CA ASN A 193 5.32 9.31 10.87
C ASN A 193 4.30 9.18 9.73
N MET A 194 3.02 8.93 10.06
CA MET A 194 1.97 8.78 9.06
C MET A 194 1.71 10.09 8.31
N ILE A 195 1.50 11.21 9.03
CA ILE A 195 1.22 12.49 8.37
C ILE A 195 2.46 13.04 7.64
N ASN A 196 3.65 12.97 8.25
CA ASN A 196 4.87 13.43 7.59
C ASN A 196 5.18 12.57 6.36
N GLY A 197 4.88 11.27 6.39
CA GLY A 197 4.98 10.42 5.22
C GLY A 197 4.12 10.94 4.06
N GLN A 198 2.85 11.29 4.33
CA GLN A 198 1.96 11.88 3.31
C GLN A 198 2.52 13.21 2.77
N VAL A 199 3.05 14.08 3.65
CA VAL A 199 3.74 15.32 3.26
C VAL A 199 4.94 15.05 2.34
N ASN A 200 5.77 14.06 2.68
CA ASN A 200 6.98 13.74 1.92
C ASN A 200 6.65 13.19 0.54
N LEU A 201 5.61 12.34 0.43
CA LEU A 201 5.16 11.81 -0.86
C LEU A 201 4.50 12.88 -1.72
N TYR A 202 3.70 13.77 -1.12
CA TYR A 202 3.13 14.94 -1.79
C TYR A 202 4.23 15.79 -2.46
N ASP A 203 5.28 16.08 -1.69
CA ASP A 203 6.43 16.89 -2.15
C ASP A 203 7.24 16.12 -3.21
N ALA A 204 7.49 14.83 -3.02
CA ALA A 204 8.31 14.02 -3.93
C ALA A 204 7.72 13.93 -5.33
N ILE A 205 6.40 13.76 -5.43
CA ILE A 205 5.68 13.71 -6.70
C ILE A 205 5.77 15.06 -7.43
N ARG A 206 5.71 16.16 -6.69
CA ARG A 206 5.83 17.53 -7.22
C ARG A 206 7.28 18.01 -7.40
N ARG A 207 8.28 17.15 -7.13
CA ARG A 207 9.71 17.47 -7.17
C ARG A 207 10.12 18.59 -6.20
N GLN A 208 9.51 18.61 -5.02
CA GLN A 208 9.71 19.61 -3.95
C GLN A 208 10.25 18.99 -2.64
N VAL A 209 10.70 17.74 -2.69
CA VAL A 209 11.13 16.98 -1.49
C VAL A 209 12.55 17.31 -1.01
N ASP A 210 13.31 18.06 -1.82
CA ASP A 210 14.69 18.45 -1.52
C ASP A 210 14.81 19.16 -0.16
N PHE A 211 15.89 18.89 0.57
CA PHE A 211 16.15 19.49 1.88
C PHE A 211 17.64 19.43 2.25
N LYS A 212 18.01 20.09 3.36
CA LYS A 212 19.36 20.02 3.94
C LYS A 212 19.31 19.41 5.33
N LEU A 213 20.33 18.62 5.66
CA LEU A 213 20.55 18.09 7.01
C LEU A 213 22.00 18.36 7.40
N GLY A 214 22.20 19.38 8.24
CA GLY A 214 23.53 19.95 8.47
C GLY A 214 24.11 20.49 7.16
N GLU A 215 25.34 20.09 6.82
CA GLU A 215 26.02 20.49 5.59
C GLU A 215 25.60 19.64 4.36
N LYS A 216 24.90 18.53 4.57
CA LYS A 216 24.52 17.63 3.47
C LYS A 216 23.22 18.09 2.81
N GLU A 217 23.26 18.24 1.49
CA GLU A 217 22.08 18.46 0.67
C GLU A 217 21.52 17.14 0.14
N TYR A 218 20.20 16.98 0.22
CA TYR A 218 19.46 15.85 -0.33
C TYR A 218 18.56 16.40 -1.42
N LYS A 219 18.84 16.03 -2.68
CA LYS A 219 18.11 16.49 -3.86
C LYS A 219 17.72 15.33 -4.75
N LEU A 220 16.56 15.41 -5.39
CA LEU A 220 16.18 14.45 -6.43
C LEU A 220 17.08 14.61 -7.66
N ARG A 221 17.46 13.48 -8.25
CA ARG A 221 18.18 13.44 -9.53
C ARG A 221 17.31 14.01 -10.66
N THR A 222 17.95 14.71 -11.57
CA THR A 222 17.32 15.30 -12.77
C THR A 222 17.88 14.71 -14.07
N ASP A 223 18.93 13.89 -13.97
CA ASP A 223 19.66 13.29 -15.09
C ASP A 223 19.06 11.95 -15.55
N ARG A 224 18.01 11.45 -14.88
CA ARG A 224 17.32 10.21 -15.21
C ARG A 224 15.84 10.25 -14.88
N VAL A 225 15.09 9.29 -15.42
CA VAL A 225 13.74 8.97 -14.94
C VAL A 225 13.87 8.40 -13.52
N LEU A 226 13.12 8.98 -12.59
CA LEU A 226 13.05 8.47 -11.22
C LEU A 226 12.19 7.20 -11.16
N PRO A 227 12.44 6.29 -10.20
CA PRO A 227 11.62 5.11 -10.00
C PRO A 227 10.14 5.44 -9.86
N THR A 228 9.29 4.58 -10.43
CA THR A 228 7.84 4.67 -10.25
C THR A 228 7.49 4.47 -8.78
N LEU A 229 6.80 5.44 -8.18
CA LEU A 229 6.37 5.38 -6.78
C LEU A 229 5.14 4.46 -6.64
N ILE A 230 5.18 3.57 -5.66
CA ILE A 230 4.08 2.68 -5.28
C ILE A 230 3.92 2.77 -3.76
N VAL A 231 2.71 2.94 -3.24
CA VAL A 231 2.49 3.09 -1.79
C VAL A 231 1.98 1.80 -1.16
N ARG A 232 2.59 1.36 -0.06
CA ARG A 232 2.06 0.29 0.78
C ARG A 232 1.33 0.91 1.99
N PRO A 233 -0.02 0.94 2.03
CA PRO A 233 -0.76 1.38 3.20
C PRO A 233 -0.74 0.29 4.28
N ARG A 234 -1.10 0.65 5.52
CA ARG A 234 -1.30 -0.31 6.60
C ARG A 234 -2.32 -1.39 6.22
N GLY A 235 -2.14 -2.62 6.70
CA GLY A 235 -3.07 -3.72 6.48
C GLY A 235 -4.41 -3.56 7.23
N TRP A 236 -5.44 -4.31 6.81
CA TRP A 236 -6.83 -4.13 7.26
C TRP A 236 -7.08 -4.21 8.78
N HIS A 237 -6.15 -4.83 9.51
CA HIS A 237 -6.23 -5.05 10.95
C HIS A 237 -5.82 -3.82 11.77
N LEU A 238 -5.14 -2.83 11.18
CA LEU A 238 -4.67 -1.64 11.87
C LEU A 238 -5.70 -0.51 11.78
N ASP A 239 -5.91 0.17 12.92
CA ASP A 239 -6.67 1.41 13.02
C ASP A 239 -5.72 2.63 13.03
N GLU A 240 -6.25 3.79 12.68
CA GLU A 240 -5.66 5.10 12.94
C GLU A 240 -6.44 5.78 14.08
N LYS A 241 -5.89 5.72 15.29
CA LYS A 241 -6.59 6.15 16.51
C LYS A 241 -6.70 7.66 16.65
N HIS A 242 -5.88 8.41 15.93
CA HIS A 242 -5.87 9.87 16.00
C HIS A 242 -6.94 10.51 15.10
N PHE A 243 -7.66 9.72 14.30
CA PHE A 243 -8.71 10.20 13.42
C PHE A 243 -9.97 9.35 13.62
N THR A 244 -11.03 9.98 14.13
CA THR A 244 -12.30 9.29 14.38
C THR A 244 -13.42 9.83 13.51
N VAL A 245 -14.33 8.94 13.12
CA VAL A 245 -15.56 9.23 12.40
C VAL A 245 -16.70 8.62 13.20
N ASP A 246 -17.65 9.45 13.60
CA ASP A 246 -18.82 9.04 14.40
C ASP A 246 -18.41 8.32 15.71
N GLY A 247 -17.29 8.75 16.29
CA GLY A 247 -16.73 8.21 17.54
C GLY A 247 -15.83 6.98 17.38
N GLU A 248 -15.67 6.44 16.16
CA GLU A 248 -14.83 5.26 15.90
C GLU A 248 -13.53 5.60 15.17
N PRO A 249 -12.37 5.02 15.55
CA PRO A 249 -11.15 5.12 14.76
C PRO A 249 -11.34 4.67 13.31
N ILE A 250 -10.77 5.42 12.37
CA ILE A 250 -10.72 5.00 10.97
C ILE A 250 -9.74 3.83 10.77
N SER A 251 -9.98 3.02 9.74
CA SER A 251 -8.99 2.05 9.27
C SER A 251 -7.70 2.76 8.87
N GLY A 252 -6.56 2.27 9.35
CA GLY A 252 -5.24 2.73 8.89
C GLY A 252 -5.09 2.54 7.38
N SER A 253 -5.59 1.44 6.83
CA SER A 253 -5.61 1.18 5.38
C SER A 253 -6.31 2.28 4.59
N LEU A 254 -7.54 2.65 4.98
CA LEU A 254 -8.32 3.68 4.30
C LEU A 254 -7.74 5.08 4.52
N PHE A 255 -7.13 5.32 5.68
CA PHE A 255 -6.47 6.58 5.99
C PHE A 255 -5.26 6.82 5.08
N ASP A 256 -4.36 5.84 5.01
CA ASP A 256 -3.12 5.94 4.23
C ASP A 256 -3.42 6.00 2.73
N PHE A 257 -4.29 5.10 2.26
CA PHE A 257 -4.79 5.08 0.89
C PHE A 257 -5.47 6.41 0.54
N GLY A 258 -6.41 6.84 1.37
CA GLY A 258 -7.29 7.96 1.09
C GLY A 258 -6.51 9.27 0.97
N LEU A 259 -5.60 9.54 1.91
CA LEU A 259 -4.75 10.74 1.86
C LEU A 259 -3.81 10.71 0.65
N TYR A 260 -3.12 9.60 0.40
CA TYR A 260 -2.19 9.51 -0.73
C TYR A 260 -2.93 9.67 -2.06
N PHE A 261 -4.03 8.94 -2.25
CA PHE A 261 -4.84 9.01 -3.45
C PHE A 261 -5.39 10.42 -3.69
N PHE A 262 -6.07 10.99 -2.70
CA PHE A 262 -6.77 12.28 -2.83
C PHE A 262 -5.82 13.39 -3.28
N HIS A 263 -4.64 13.44 -2.67
CA HIS A 263 -3.67 14.51 -2.94
C HIS A 263 -2.84 14.31 -4.20
N ASN A 264 -2.69 13.08 -4.68
CA ASN A 264 -1.67 12.78 -5.68
C ASN A 264 -2.21 12.16 -6.97
N ALA A 265 -3.40 11.58 -6.99
CA ALA A 265 -3.89 10.85 -8.15
C ALA A 265 -3.93 11.71 -9.43
N LYS A 266 -4.50 12.92 -9.37
CA LYS A 266 -4.56 13.83 -10.53
C LYS A 266 -3.18 14.28 -11.00
N GLU A 267 -2.28 14.59 -10.06
CA GLU A 267 -0.91 15.01 -10.37
C GLU A 267 -0.09 13.86 -10.99
N LEU A 268 -0.23 12.64 -10.47
CA LEU A 268 0.42 11.45 -11.02
C LEU A 268 -0.04 11.17 -12.46
N VAL A 269 -1.37 11.26 -12.70
CA VAL A 269 -1.93 11.09 -14.06
C VAL A 269 -1.44 12.18 -15.00
N ALA A 270 -1.43 13.46 -14.57
CA ALA A 270 -0.91 14.56 -15.37
C ALA A 270 0.59 14.39 -15.73
N ARG A 271 1.35 13.68 -14.88
CA ARG A 271 2.76 13.34 -15.12
C ARG A 271 2.97 12.06 -15.93
N GLY A 272 1.90 11.39 -16.37
CA GLY A 272 1.98 10.17 -17.18
C GLY A 272 2.12 8.87 -16.37
N PHE A 273 1.81 8.89 -15.08
CA PHE A 273 1.76 7.74 -14.19
C PHE A 273 0.34 7.55 -13.64
N GLY A 274 0.19 6.84 -12.52
CA GLY A 274 -1.07 6.70 -11.82
C GLY A 274 -0.86 6.45 -10.32
N PRO A 275 -1.93 6.52 -9.52
CA PRO A 275 -1.90 6.16 -8.11
C PRO A 275 -1.76 4.63 -7.96
N TYR A 276 -0.57 4.18 -7.52
CA TYR A 276 -0.23 2.76 -7.44
C TYR A 276 -0.02 2.33 -5.99
N PHE A 277 -0.46 1.11 -5.67
CA PHE A 277 -0.47 0.56 -4.33
C PHE A 277 0.10 -0.85 -4.24
N TYR A 278 0.70 -1.15 -3.09
CA TYR A 278 0.99 -2.50 -2.62
C TYR A 278 0.01 -2.86 -1.51
N LEU A 279 -0.67 -4.00 -1.58
CA LEU A 279 -1.76 -4.36 -0.65
C LEU A 279 -1.32 -5.52 0.26
N PRO A 280 -1.05 -5.27 1.56
CA PRO A 280 -0.45 -6.26 2.44
C PRO A 280 -1.47 -7.14 3.17
N LYS A 281 -0.99 -8.31 3.60
CA LYS A 281 -1.58 -9.19 4.63
C LYS A 281 -3.07 -9.53 4.45
N MET A 282 -3.53 -9.63 3.20
CA MET A 282 -4.87 -10.12 2.90
C MET A 282 -4.96 -11.62 3.16
N GLU A 283 -6.12 -12.08 3.62
CA GLU A 283 -6.37 -13.50 3.93
C GLU A 283 -7.46 -14.12 3.05
N SER A 284 -8.15 -13.32 2.21
CA SER A 284 -9.19 -13.81 1.31
C SER A 284 -9.43 -12.87 0.11
N HIS A 285 -9.92 -13.41 -1.00
CA HIS A 285 -10.41 -12.64 -2.15
C HIS A 285 -11.51 -11.63 -1.78
N LEU A 286 -12.30 -11.87 -0.73
CA LEU A 286 -13.31 -10.91 -0.28
C LEU A 286 -12.70 -9.61 0.28
N GLU A 287 -11.46 -9.66 0.75
CA GLU A 287 -10.70 -8.48 1.16
C GLU A 287 -10.10 -7.75 -0.05
N ALA A 288 -9.77 -8.49 -1.12
CA ALA A 288 -9.41 -7.90 -2.41
C ALA A 288 -10.62 -7.17 -3.03
N ARG A 289 -11.83 -7.73 -2.88
CA ARG A 289 -13.08 -7.04 -3.27
C ARG A 289 -13.28 -5.74 -2.50
N LEU A 290 -13.03 -5.74 -1.18
CA LEU A 290 -13.13 -4.50 -0.38
C LEU A 290 -12.18 -3.41 -0.90
N TRP A 291 -10.94 -3.77 -1.28
CA TRP A 291 -10.03 -2.83 -1.94
C TRP A 291 -10.55 -2.34 -3.29
N ASN A 292 -11.07 -3.26 -4.12
CA ASN A 292 -11.64 -2.92 -5.42
C ASN A 292 -12.80 -1.92 -5.28
N ASP A 293 -13.68 -2.10 -4.30
CA ASP A 293 -14.80 -1.20 -4.03
C ASP A 293 -14.31 0.18 -3.56
N ALA A 294 -13.28 0.21 -2.69
CA ALA A 294 -12.65 1.46 -2.26
C ALA A 294 -11.97 2.21 -3.42
N PHE A 295 -11.31 1.49 -4.33
CA PHE A 295 -10.71 2.06 -5.53
C PHE A 295 -11.77 2.66 -6.47
N ASN A 296 -12.85 1.93 -6.74
CA ASN A 296 -13.95 2.41 -7.56
C ASN A 296 -14.56 3.69 -6.98
N LEU A 297 -14.90 3.70 -5.69
CA LEU A 297 -15.45 4.89 -5.03
C LEU A 297 -14.49 6.07 -5.12
N ALA A 298 -13.20 5.85 -4.85
CA ALA A 298 -12.19 6.90 -4.91
C ALA A 298 -12.06 7.51 -6.32
N GLN A 299 -12.04 6.67 -7.35
CA GLN A 299 -11.93 7.09 -8.74
C GLN A 299 -13.17 7.86 -9.21
N ASP A 300 -14.35 7.38 -8.83
CA ASP A 300 -15.61 8.08 -9.09
C ASP A 300 -15.65 9.44 -8.36
N TYR A 301 -15.18 9.50 -7.11
CA TYR A 301 -15.21 10.70 -6.27
C TYR A 301 -14.41 11.87 -6.86
N ILE A 302 -13.22 11.60 -7.42
CA ILE A 302 -12.39 12.65 -8.05
C ILE A 302 -12.52 12.72 -9.58
N ALA A 303 -13.44 11.93 -10.14
CA ALA A 303 -13.73 11.81 -11.56
C ALA A 303 -12.52 11.45 -12.44
N ILE A 304 -11.83 10.34 -12.10
CA ILE A 304 -10.84 9.70 -12.99
C ILE A 304 -11.35 8.34 -13.49
N PRO A 305 -10.92 7.85 -14.66
CA PRO A 305 -11.41 6.58 -15.21
C PRO A 305 -11.19 5.40 -14.27
N ARG A 306 -12.16 4.47 -14.19
CA ARG A 306 -11.98 3.17 -13.52
C ARG A 306 -10.80 2.39 -14.13
N GLY A 307 -10.06 1.64 -13.31
CA GLY A 307 -8.78 1.04 -13.72
C GLY A 307 -7.58 2.01 -13.82
N THR A 308 -7.69 3.25 -13.33
CA THR A 308 -6.51 4.14 -13.20
C THR A 308 -5.66 3.80 -11.99
N ILE A 309 -6.28 3.40 -10.87
CA ILE A 309 -5.55 2.83 -9.73
C ILE A 309 -4.97 1.47 -10.13
N ARG A 310 -3.75 1.17 -9.66
CA ARG A 310 -3.19 -0.19 -9.70
C ARG A 310 -2.81 -0.70 -8.32
N GLY A 311 -3.07 -1.98 -8.06
CA GLY A 311 -2.74 -2.68 -6.83
C GLY A 311 -1.93 -3.95 -7.08
N THR A 312 -0.74 -4.03 -6.50
CA THR A 312 0.03 -5.28 -6.41
C THR A 312 -0.24 -5.92 -5.05
N VAL A 313 -0.68 -7.17 -5.02
CA VAL A 313 -1.04 -7.84 -3.75
C VAL A 313 0.12 -8.67 -3.23
N LEU A 314 0.46 -8.53 -1.96
CA LEU A 314 1.42 -9.43 -1.32
C LEU A 314 0.67 -10.71 -0.92
N ILE A 315 1.02 -11.85 -1.53
CA ILE A 315 0.48 -13.15 -1.10
C ILE A 315 1.32 -13.65 0.06
N GLU A 316 1.28 -12.92 1.16
CA GLU A 316 2.12 -13.17 2.33
C GLU A 316 1.34 -13.79 3.49
N THR A 317 0.18 -14.38 3.18
CA THR A 317 -0.57 -15.21 4.11
C THR A 317 -0.83 -16.57 3.48
N ILE A 318 -0.79 -17.63 4.30
CA ILE A 318 -1.01 -19.00 3.80
C ILE A 318 -2.41 -19.17 3.21
N LEU A 319 -3.42 -18.46 3.72
CA LEU A 319 -4.78 -18.53 3.20
C LEU A 319 -4.90 -17.90 1.82
N ALA A 320 -4.24 -16.75 1.59
CA ALA A 320 -4.25 -16.10 0.29
C ALA A 320 -3.57 -16.94 -0.81
N ALA A 321 -2.67 -17.86 -0.47
CA ALA A 321 -2.08 -18.77 -1.46
C ALA A 321 -3.10 -19.73 -2.10
N PHE A 322 -4.22 -20.01 -1.43
CA PHE A 322 -5.32 -20.83 -1.97
C PHE A 322 -6.35 -20.03 -2.77
N GLU A 323 -6.24 -18.69 -2.76
CA GLU A 323 -7.22 -17.78 -3.35
C GLU A 323 -6.57 -16.78 -4.34
N MET A 324 -5.37 -17.09 -4.86
CA MET A 324 -4.61 -16.16 -5.72
C MET A 324 -5.38 -15.76 -6.99
N ASP A 325 -6.05 -16.71 -7.65
CA ASP A 325 -6.83 -16.45 -8.86
C ASP A 325 -8.04 -15.56 -8.56
N GLU A 326 -8.74 -15.85 -7.46
CA GLU A 326 -9.89 -15.09 -6.98
C GLU A 326 -9.47 -13.68 -6.55
N ILE A 327 -8.33 -13.51 -5.89
CA ILE A 327 -7.77 -12.20 -5.54
C ILE A 327 -7.51 -11.36 -6.79
N ILE A 328 -6.88 -11.94 -7.83
CA ILE A 328 -6.68 -11.24 -9.10
C ILE A 328 -8.04 -10.94 -9.75
N TYR A 329 -8.99 -11.86 -9.71
CA TYR A 329 -10.31 -11.68 -10.31
C TYR A 329 -11.11 -10.53 -9.68
N GLU A 330 -11.12 -10.42 -8.36
CA GLU A 330 -11.78 -9.35 -7.62
C GLU A 330 -11.14 -7.98 -7.89
N LEU A 331 -9.83 -7.97 -8.16
CA LEU A 331 -9.08 -6.77 -8.52
C LEU A 331 -8.82 -6.66 -10.03
N ARG A 332 -9.49 -7.41 -10.91
CA ARG A 332 -9.03 -7.58 -12.31
C ARG A 332 -8.88 -6.27 -13.09
N ASP A 333 -9.69 -5.26 -12.78
CA ASP A 333 -9.62 -3.94 -13.41
C ASP A 333 -8.51 -3.05 -12.83
N HIS A 334 -7.96 -3.41 -11.67
CA HIS A 334 -6.97 -2.66 -10.89
C HIS A 334 -5.69 -3.47 -10.59
N SER A 335 -5.60 -4.75 -10.93
CA SER A 335 -4.47 -5.59 -10.56
C SER A 335 -3.20 -5.20 -11.34
N SER A 336 -2.09 -5.12 -10.63
CA SER A 336 -0.74 -5.04 -11.22
C SER A 336 0.14 -6.23 -10.82
N GLY A 337 -0.45 -7.31 -10.33
CA GLY A 337 0.25 -8.55 -10.01
C GLY A 337 0.21 -8.93 -8.54
N LEU A 338 0.96 -10.00 -8.25
CA LEU A 338 1.15 -10.55 -6.91
C LEU A 338 2.64 -10.53 -6.53
N ASN A 339 2.95 -10.56 -5.24
CA ASN A 339 4.31 -10.61 -4.72
C ASN A 339 4.52 -11.80 -3.77
N CYS A 340 5.71 -12.41 -3.88
CA CYS A 340 6.20 -13.44 -2.97
C CYS A 340 6.83 -12.84 -1.69
N GLY A 341 6.25 -13.16 -0.52
CA GLY A 341 6.84 -12.86 0.80
C GLY A 341 7.50 -14.07 1.44
N ARG A 342 8.50 -13.85 2.31
CA ARG A 342 9.10 -14.93 3.12
C ARG A 342 8.65 -14.86 4.58
N TRP A 343 8.97 -13.78 5.29
CA TRP A 343 8.76 -13.72 6.74
C TRP A 343 7.28 -13.66 7.13
N ASP A 344 6.50 -12.79 6.51
CA ASP A 344 5.05 -12.74 6.75
C ASP A 344 4.34 -14.05 6.39
N TYR A 345 4.77 -14.71 5.30
CA TYR A 345 4.18 -15.98 4.89
C TYR A 345 4.45 -17.09 5.90
N ILE A 346 5.70 -17.23 6.36
CA ILE A 346 6.07 -18.20 7.40
C ILE A 346 5.40 -17.87 8.73
N PHE A 347 5.37 -16.59 9.11
CA PHE A 347 4.61 -16.11 10.27
C PHE A 347 3.13 -16.51 10.16
N SER A 348 2.51 -16.31 9.00
CA SER A 348 1.13 -16.70 8.74
C SER A 348 0.91 -18.20 8.87
N VAL A 349 1.80 -19.03 8.32
CA VAL A 349 1.77 -20.50 8.51
C VAL A 349 1.76 -20.85 10.00
N ILE A 350 2.70 -20.29 10.79
CA ILE A 350 2.76 -20.54 12.23
C ILE A 350 1.47 -20.06 12.92
N LYS A 351 1.01 -18.85 12.62
CA LYS A 351 -0.20 -18.25 13.22
C LYS A 351 -1.44 -19.08 12.96
N LYS A 352 -1.65 -19.47 11.69
CA LYS A 352 -2.86 -20.15 11.22
C LYS A 352 -2.93 -21.59 11.68
N PHE A 353 -1.79 -22.27 11.81
CA PHE A 353 -1.71 -23.65 12.28
C PHE A 353 -1.14 -23.78 13.69
N ARG A 354 -1.20 -22.71 14.49
CA ARG A 354 -0.54 -22.62 15.80
C ARG A 354 -0.93 -23.75 16.76
N GLN A 355 -2.15 -24.28 16.66
CA GLN A 355 -2.65 -25.39 17.50
C GLN A 355 -2.31 -26.78 16.96
N ASN A 356 -1.75 -26.90 15.76
CA ASN A 356 -1.49 -28.16 15.10
C ASN A 356 0.01 -28.51 15.15
N SER A 357 0.36 -29.56 15.89
CA SER A 357 1.75 -30.02 16.07
C SER A 357 2.42 -30.50 14.77
N ASN A 358 1.64 -30.80 13.72
CA ASN A 358 2.19 -31.20 12.41
C ASN A 358 2.76 -30.02 11.60
N PHE A 359 2.54 -28.78 12.07
CA PHE A 359 2.99 -27.56 11.40
C PHE A 359 4.10 -26.84 12.18
N VAL A 360 4.77 -27.53 13.10
CA VAL A 360 5.93 -27.00 13.83
C VAL A 360 7.11 -26.85 12.88
N LEU A 361 7.65 -25.64 12.77
CA LEU A 361 8.78 -25.33 11.89
C LEU A 361 10.10 -25.32 12.69
N PRO A 362 11.23 -25.72 12.07
CA PRO A 362 12.56 -25.58 12.68
C PRO A 362 13.01 -24.12 12.72
N ASP A 363 14.25 -23.85 13.11
CA ASP A 363 14.84 -22.51 13.04
C ASP A 363 14.53 -21.82 11.69
N ARG A 364 14.03 -20.57 11.71
CA ARG A 364 13.57 -19.85 10.49
C ARG A 364 14.62 -19.73 9.39
N ALA A 365 15.91 -19.78 9.75
CA ALA A 365 17.00 -19.76 8.78
C ALA A 365 16.95 -20.99 7.84
N ALA A 366 16.50 -22.14 8.33
CA ALA A 366 16.33 -23.38 7.57
C ALA A 366 15.07 -23.37 6.68
N VAL A 367 14.09 -22.51 6.98
CA VAL A 367 12.87 -22.33 6.19
C VAL A 367 13.16 -21.41 5.00
N THR A 368 13.96 -21.88 4.05
CA THR A 368 14.35 -21.14 2.83
C THR A 368 13.24 -21.14 1.77
N MET A 369 13.39 -20.34 0.71
CA MET A 369 12.44 -20.35 -0.41
C MET A 369 12.47 -21.65 -1.24
N THR A 370 13.36 -22.60 -0.93
CA THR A 370 13.52 -23.86 -1.66
C THR A 370 12.95 -25.06 -0.91
N VAL A 371 12.45 -24.87 0.31
CA VAL A 371 11.76 -25.95 1.05
C VAL A 371 10.40 -26.22 0.39
N PRO A 372 9.82 -27.43 0.53
CA PRO A 372 8.73 -27.88 -0.33
C PRO A 372 7.54 -26.93 -0.44
N PHE A 373 6.97 -26.48 0.70
CA PHE A 373 5.79 -25.60 0.66
C PHE A 373 6.09 -24.19 0.13
N MET A 374 7.30 -23.66 0.33
CA MET A 374 7.72 -22.35 -0.20
C MET A 374 7.97 -22.41 -1.70
N ASP A 375 8.57 -23.50 -2.19
CA ASP A 375 8.80 -23.73 -3.62
C ASP A 375 7.47 -23.92 -4.37
N ALA A 376 6.53 -24.68 -3.78
CA ALA A 376 5.17 -24.83 -4.29
C ALA A 376 4.44 -23.48 -4.39
N TYR A 377 4.54 -22.67 -3.33
CA TYR A 377 4.01 -21.31 -3.28
C TYR A 377 4.56 -20.41 -4.39
N VAL A 378 5.88 -20.37 -4.58
CA VAL A 378 6.52 -19.58 -5.65
C VAL A 378 6.06 -20.02 -7.03
N LYS A 379 6.06 -21.33 -7.30
CA LYS A 379 5.64 -21.89 -8.60
C LYS A 379 4.18 -21.58 -8.91
N LEU A 380 3.29 -21.75 -7.93
CA LEU A 380 1.87 -21.46 -8.08
C LEU A 380 1.62 -19.97 -8.33
N LEU A 381 2.31 -19.08 -7.61
CA LEU A 381 2.16 -17.63 -7.78
C LEU A 381 2.56 -17.20 -9.20
N ILE A 382 3.73 -17.63 -9.67
CA ILE A 382 4.21 -17.32 -11.02
C ILE A 382 3.22 -17.82 -12.07
N GLN A 383 2.81 -19.09 -11.98
CA GLN A 383 1.84 -19.68 -12.90
C GLN A 383 0.53 -18.89 -12.92
N THR A 384 -0.01 -18.57 -11.74
CA THR A 384 -1.29 -17.86 -11.61
C THR A 384 -1.21 -16.46 -12.21
N CYS A 385 -0.22 -15.67 -11.79
CA CYS A 385 -0.01 -14.31 -12.31
C CYS A 385 0.16 -14.31 -13.83
N HIS A 386 1.05 -15.15 -14.33
CA HIS A 386 1.36 -15.18 -15.76
C HIS A 386 0.17 -15.69 -16.55
N ARG A 387 -0.57 -16.70 -16.08
CA ARG A 387 -1.84 -17.11 -16.70
C ARG A 387 -2.81 -15.93 -16.81
N ARG A 388 -2.89 -15.06 -15.81
CA ARG A 388 -3.77 -13.88 -15.81
C ARG A 388 -3.18 -12.62 -16.43
N GLY A 389 -1.93 -12.66 -16.91
CA GLY A 389 -1.29 -11.52 -17.59
C GLY A 389 -0.93 -10.36 -16.66
N VAL A 390 -0.63 -10.66 -15.39
CA VAL A 390 -0.19 -9.69 -14.38
C VAL A 390 1.17 -10.11 -13.81
N HIS A 391 1.86 -9.21 -13.11
CA HIS A 391 3.22 -9.49 -12.62
C HIS A 391 3.27 -10.55 -11.51
N ALA A 392 4.31 -11.35 -11.51
CA ALA A 392 4.77 -12.21 -10.42
C ALA A 392 6.08 -11.66 -9.83
N MET A 393 5.99 -10.94 -8.71
CA MET A 393 7.16 -10.33 -8.06
C MET A 393 7.84 -11.29 -7.08
N GLY A 394 9.17 -11.30 -7.08
CA GLY A 394 10.01 -12.07 -6.16
C GLY A 394 10.20 -11.40 -4.79
N GLY A 395 10.99 -12.03 -3.93
CA GLY A 395 11.11 -11.66 -2.53
C GLY A 395 12.24 -10.67 -2.21
N MET A 396 12.35 -10.35 -0.92
CA MET A 396 13.29 -9.37 -0.37
C MET A 396 14.74 -9.88 -0.27
N ALA A 397 15.70 -9.03 -0.62
CA ALA A 397 17.08 -9.08 -0.11
C ALA A 397 17.33 -7.88 0.82
N ALA A 398 17.47 -8.16 2.11
CA ALA A 398 17.55 -7.15 3.17
C ALA A 398 18.98 -6.84 3.64
N GLN A 399 19.99 -7.41 2.99
CA GLN A 399 21.39 -7.30 3.41
C GLN A 399 21.92 -5.86 3.38
N ILE A 400 22.58 -5.46 4.46
CA ILE A 400 23.34 -4.23 4.57
C ILE A 400 24.83 -4.58 4.33
N PRO A 401 25.55 -3.87 3.43
CA PRO A 401 26.96 -4.14 3.19
C PRO A 401 27.81 -4.08 4.47
N ILE A 402 28.64 -5.11 4.67
CA ILE A 402 29.53 -5.26 5.82
C ILE A 402 30.88 -4.63 5.45
N LYS A 403 31.22 -3.50 6.06
CA LYS A 403 32.39 -2.69 5.64
C LYS A 403 33.70 -3.15 6.26
N ASP A 404 33.61 -3.78 7.42
CA ASP A 404 34.70 -4.16 8.32
C ASP A 404 35.13 -5.63 8.15
N ASP A 405 34.35 -6.46 7.46
CA ASP A 405 34.70 -7.83 7.10
C ASP A 405 34.37 -8.12 5.63
N LYS A 406 35.40 -8.05 4.79
CA LYS A 406 35.27 -8.30 3.34
C LYS A 406 34.78 -9.72 3.05
N ALA A 407 35.26 -10.73 3.77
CA ALA A 407 34.92 -12.12 3.48
C ALA A 407 33.47 -12.41 3.86
N ALA A 408 32.97 -11.87 4.98
CA ALA A 408 31.56 -11.95 5.33
C ALA A 408 30.69 -11.17 4.34
N ASN A 409 31.12 -9.99 3.91
CA ASN A 409 30.41 -9.21 2.90
C ASN A 409 30.29 -9.97 1.57
N ASP A 410 31.39 -10.51 1.05
CA ASP A 410 31.40 -11.25 -0.21
C ASP A 410 30.44 -12.45 -0.14
N ARG A 411 30.48 -13.23 0.94
CA ARG A 411 29.52 -14.34 1.16
C ARG A 411 28.07 -13.89 1.17
N ALA A 412 27.77 -12.77 1.84
CA ALA A 412 26.41 -12.22 1.90
C ALA A 412 25.92 -11.77 0.51
N MET A 413 26.77 -11.04 -0.24
CA MET A 413 26.44 -10.56 -1.58
C MET A 413 26.31 -11.71 -2.59
N ASP A 414 27.12 -12.75 -2.47
CA ASP A 414 27.01 -13.96 -3.29
C ASP A 414 25.70 -14.72 -3.01
N GLY A 415 25.27 -14.78 -1.75
CA GLY A 415 23.95 -15.28 -1.36
C GLY A 415 22.82 -14.50 -2.02
N VAL A 416 22.88 -13.16 -1.98
CA VAL A 416 21.92 -12.28 -2.68
C VAL A 416 21.88 -12.60 -4.18
N ARG A 417 23.04 -12.69 -4.82
CA ARG A 417 23.12 -13.00 -6.26
C ARG A 417 22.51 -14.36 -6.59
N ALA A 418 22.79 -15.38 -5.79
CA ALA A 418 22.23 -16.73 -5.98
C ALA A 418 20.70 -16.75 -5.81
N ASP A 419 20.18 -16.06 -4.80
CA ASP A 419 18.74 -15.96 -4.58
C ASP A 419 18.03 -15.20 -5.72
N LYS A 420 18.58 -14.07 -6.18
CA LYS A 420 18.00 -13.32 -7.31
C LYS A 420 18.06 -14.12 -8.61
N LEU A 421 19.13 -14.89 -8.81
CA LEU A 421 19.27 -15.76 -9.97
C LEU A 421 18.20 -16.87 -9.97
N ARG A 422 17.92 -17.45 -8.80
CA ARG A 422 16.84 -18.43 -8.65
C ARG A 422 15.50 -17.81 -9.03
N GLU A 423 15.19 -16.61 -8.53
CA GLU A 423 13.93 -15.92 -8.82
C GLU A 423 13.74 -15.63 -10.30
N ALA A 424 14.74 -15.02 -10.95
CA ALA A 424 14.69 -14.72 -12.38
C ALA A 424 14.47 -16.00 -13.21
N LYS A 425 15.20 -17.08 -12.89
CA LYS A 425 15.06 -18.38 -13.57
C LYS A 425 13.72 -19.08 -13.30
N ALA A 426 13.12 -18.87 -12.13
CA ALA A 426 11.83 -19.47 -11.78
C ALA A 426 10.67 -18.88 -12.61
N GLY A 427 10.82 -17.63 -13.03
CA GLY A 427 9.82 -16.91 -13.82
C GLY A 427 9.46 -15.54 -13.27
N HIS A 428 9.99 -15.08 -12.13
CA HIS A 428 9.60 -13.77 -11.59
C HIS A 428 9.90 -12.62 -12.54
N ASP A 429 9.01 -11.61 -12.56
CA ASP A 429 9.15 -10.40 -13.39
C ASP A 429 10.01 -9.30 -12.74
N GLY A 430 10.36 -9.50 -11.47
CA GLY A 430 11.18 -8.58 -10.70
C GLY A 430 11.41 -9.05 -9.29
N THR A 431 12.17 -8.27 -8.51
CA THR A 431 12.57 -8.64 -7.14
C THR A 431 12.72 -7.41 -6.23
N TRP A 432 12.80 -7.66 -4.92
CA TRP A 432 12.94 -6.62 -3.91
C TRP A 432 14.35 -6.51 -3.31
N VAL A 433 14.75 -5.28 -3.00
CA VAL A 433 15.92 -4.95 -2.20
C VAL A 433 15.56 -3.90 -1.14
N ALA A 434 16.20 -3.97 0.04
CA ALA A 434 16.00 -2.98 1.11
C ALA A 434 17.08 -1.90 1.15
N HIS A 435 18.17 -2.07 0.38
CA HIS A 435 19.33 -1.17 0.42
C HIS A 435 19.83 -0.85 -0.99
N PRO A 436 20.13 0.44 -1.31
CA PRO A 436 20.56 0.85 -2.65
C PRO A 436 21.78 0.09 -3.20
N ALA A 437 22.70 -0.31 -2.31
CA ALA A 437 23.89 -1.08 -2.70
C ALA A 437 23.58 -2.48 -3.28
N LEU A 438 22.39 -3.03 -3.04
CA LEU A 438 21.97 -4.30 -3.62
C LEU A 438 21.31 -4.14 -4.99
N ALA A 439 20.93 -2.91 -5.36
CA ALA A 439 20.21 -2.64 -6.61
C ALA A 439 21.02 -3.04 -7.83
N SER A 440 22.34 -2.82 -7.82
CA SER A 440 23.24 -3.22 -8.92
C SER A 440 23.29 -4.74 -9.08
N ILE A 441 23.47 -5.49 -8.00
CA ILE A 441 23.52 -6.96 -8.01
C ILE A 441 22.21 -7.53 -8.56
N ALA A 442 21.06 -7.04 -8.07
CA ALA A 442 19.76 -7.48 -8.54
C ALA A 442 19.54 -7.12 -10.02
N SER A 443 19.91 -5.90 -10.42
CA SER A 443 19.76 -5.42 -11.80
C SER A 443 20.62 -6.22 -12.77
N GLU A 444 21.88 -6.52 -12.44
CA GLU A 444 22.76 -7.34 -13.27
C GLU A 444 22.16 -8.73 -13.54
N VAL A 445 21.61 -9.37 -12.51
CA VAL A 445 20.96 -10.68 -12.64
C VAL A 445 19.73 -10.58 -13.53
N PHE A 446 18.80 -9.68 -13.23
CA PHE A 446 17.56 -9.58 -14.02
C PHE A 446 17.82 -9.08 -15.44
N ASN A 447 18.77 -8.17 -15.68
CA ASN A 447 19.16 -7.77 -17.03
C ASN A 447 19.69 -8.93 -17.86
N LYS A 448 20.44 -9.85 -17.25
CA LYS A 448 21.00 -11.02 -17.93
C LYS A 448 19.97 -12.12 -18.19
N TYR A 449 19.11 -12.40 -17.23
CA TYR A 449 18.20 -13.56 -17.28
C TYR A 449 16.75 -13.20 -17.66
N MET A 450 16.40 -11.92 -17.63
CA MET A 450 15.15 -11.33 -18.10
C MET A 450 15.45 -10.16 -19.06
N PRO A 451 15.82 -10.44 -20.33
CA PRO A 451 16.17 -9.40 -21.30
C PRO A 451 14.97 -8.57 -21.77
N THR A 452 13.74 -9.08 -21.61
CA THR A 452 12.48 -8.37 -21.83
C THR A 452 12.12 -7.49 -20.64
N PRO A 453 11.13 -6.58 -20.77
CA PRO A 453 10.63 -5.79 -19.63
C PRO A 453 10.08 -6.64 -18.47
N ASN A 454 9.55 -7.83 -18.78
CA ASN A 454 8.96 -8.79 -17.86
C ASN A 454 8.95 -10.20 -18.50
N GLN A 455 8.52 -11.22 -17.76
CA GLN A 455 8.45 -12.63 -18.14
C GLN A 455 7.02 -13.19 -18.15
N MET A 456 5.97 -12.37 -18.25
CA MET A 456 4.57 -12.84 -18.25
C MET A 456 4.24 -13.88 -19.34
N PHE A 457 5.08 -13.98 -20.38
CA PHE A 457 4.99 -15.03 -21.41
C PHE A 457 5.43 -16.42 -20.92
N VAL A 458 6.14 -16.54 -19.79
CA VAL A 458 6.55 -17.79 -19.16
C VAL A 458 5.37 -18.37 -18.37
N ARG A 459 4.41 -19.01 -19.06
CA ARG A 459 3.12 -19.40 -18.45
C ARG A 459 3.18 -20.51 -17.40
N ARG A 460 4.29 -21.27 -17.31
CA ARG A 460 4.48 -22.39 -16.36
C ARG A 460 3.35 -23.43 -16.39
N GLU A 461 2.94 -23.86 -17.58
CA GLU A 461 1.91 -24.91 -17.76
C GLU A 461 2.34 -26.28 -17.20
N ASP A 462 3.64 -26.46 -16.94
CA ASP A 462 4.23 -27.63 -16.27
C ASP A 462 3.83 -27.74 -14.79
N VAL A 463 3.47 -26.62 -14.16
CA VAL A 463 3.22 -26.55 -12.72
C VAL A 463 1.84 -27.11 -12.37
N LYS A 464 1.79 -28.04 -11.42
CA LYS A 464 0.55 -28.57 -10.84
C LYS A 464 0.73 -28.60 -9.33
N ILE A 465 0.19 -27.59 -8.65
CA ILE A 465 0.27 -27.44 -7.20
C ILE A 465 -1.11 -27.68 -6.61
N GLY A 466 -1.20 -28.65 -5.70
CA GLY A 466 -2.40 -28.95 -4.93
C GLY A 466 -2.28 -28.51 -3.47
N GLN A 467 -3.30 -28.83 -2.69
CA GLN A 467 -3.35 -28.55 -1.26
C GLN A 467 -2.14 -29.08 -0.49
N ASN A 468 -1.80 -30.35 -0.73
CA ASN A 468 -0.73 -31.02 -0.02
C ASN A 468 0.65 -30.40 -0.28
N ASP A 469 0.87 -29.81 -1.46
CA ASP A 469 2.12 -29.16 -1.80
C ASP A 469 2.30 -27.86 -1.00
N LEU A 470 1.25 -27.04 -0.91
CA LEU A 470 1.25 -25.80 -0.11
C LEU A 470 1.30 -26.04 1.40
N LEU A 471 0.93 -27.23 1.85
CA LEU A 471 0.95 -27.65 3.26
C LEU A 471 2.09 -28.64 3.57
N ASN A 472 3.06 -28.81 2.67
CA ASN A 472 4.15 -29.75 2.84
C ASN A 472 5.23 -29.22 3.80
N MET A 473 5.06 -29.51 5.09
CA MET A 473 5.96 -29.09 6.17
C MET A 473 7.23 -29.96 6.31
N ASN A 474 7.61 -30.72 5.28
CA ASN A 474 8.89 -31.45 5.24
C ASN A 474 10.08 -30.49 5.08
N VAL A 475 10.36 -29.75 6.14
CA VAL A 475 11.44 -28.77 6.19
C VAL A 475 12.63 -29.37 6.94
N PRO A 476 13.79 -29.55 6.29
CA PRO A 476 14.98 -30.01 7.00
C PRO A 476 15.41 -28.94 8.00
N GLY A 477 15.80 -29.34 9.20
CA GLY A 477 16.29 -28.42 10.22
C GLY A 477 16.06 -28.93 11.63
N LYS A 478 16.53 -28.16 12.60
CA LYS A 478 16.30 -28.39 14.03
C LYS A 478 15.94 -27.07 14.70
N VAL A 479 15.38 -27.15 15.90
CA VAL A 479 15.31 -26.01 16.82
C VAL A 479 16.60 -26.00 17.63
N THR A 480 17.24 -24.85 17.80
CA THR A 480 18.50 -24.72 18.56
C THR A 480 18.40 -23.63 19.63
N GLU A 481 19.19 -23.71 20.71
CA GLU A 481 19.26 -22.57 21.66
C GLU A 481 19.76 -21.30 20.97
N ASP A 482 20.69 -21.43 20.02
CA ASP A 482 21.15 -20.31 19.19
C ASP A 482 20.02 -19.68 18.36
N GLY A 483 19.17 -20.50 17.74
CA GLY A 483 17.94 -20.06 17.05
C GLY A 483 16.98 -19.31 17.96
N ILE A 484 16.80 -19.81 19.20
CA ILE A 484 15.99 -19.13 20.24
C ILE A 484 16.58 -17.76 20.58
N ARG A 485 17.87 -17.68 20.91
CA ARG A 485 18.55 -16.42 21.27
C ARG A 485 18.55 -15.42 20.12
N LYS A 486 18.74 -15.88 18.87
CA LYS A 486 18.63 -15.04 17.67
C LYS A 486 17.23 -14.45 17.51
N ASN A 487 16.18 -15.24 17.70
CA ASN A 487 14.81 -14.76 17.64
C ASN A 487 14.50 -13.77 18.78
N LEU A 488 15.00 -14.00 19.99
CA LEU A 488 14.87 -13.06 21.10
C LEU A 488 15.59 -11.74 20.83
N ASN A 489 16.83 -11.80 20.34
CA ASN A 489 17.64 -10.62 20.01
C ASN A 489 16.96 -9.75 18.94
N ILE A 490 16.45 -10.38 17.88
CA ILE A 490 15.79 -9.66 16.78
C ILE A 490 14.43 -9.11 17.22
N GLY A 491 13.61 -9.92 17.89
CA GLY A 491 12.32 -9.47 18.41
C GLY A 491 12.48 -8.28 19.36
N LEU A 492 13.41 -8.36 20.33
CA LEU A 492 13.70 -7.26 21.25
C LEU A 492 14.24 -6.03 20.52
N GLY A 493 15.23 -6.19 19.63
CA GLY A 493 15.83 -5.10 18.87
C GLY A 493 14.81 -4.35 18.02
N TYR A 494 13.93 -5.09 17.32
CA TYR A 494 12.89 -4.50 16.51
C TYR A 494 11.83 -3.80 17.37
N MET A 495 11.28 -4.48 18.38
CA MET A 495 10.27 -3.92 19.27
C MET A 495 10.76 -2.65 19.97
N GLU A 496 12.02 -2.62 20.39
CA GLU A 496 12.65 -1.45 21.00
C GLU A 496 12.70 -0.26 20.03
N GLY A 497 13.16 -0.48 18.80
CA GLY A 497 13.17 0.55 17.76
C GLY A 497 11.77 1.06 17.43
N TRP A 498 10.82 0.13 17.29
CA TRP A 498 9.42 0.44 16.98
C TRP A 498 8.75 1.27 18.07
N LEU A 499 8.97 0.94 19.34
CA LEU A 499 8.51 1.71 20.51
C LEU A 499 9.14 3.12 20.60
N ARG A 500 10.23 3.37 19.87
CA ARG A 500 10.82 4.71 19.69
C ARG A 500 10.38 5.40 18.40
N GLY A 501 9.43 4.83 17.66
CA GLY A 501 8.92 5.38 16.40
C GLY A 501 9.75 5.01 15.17
N ILE A 502 10.63 4.00 15.23
CA ILE A 502 11.47 3.56 14.12
C ILE A 502 11.04 2.15 13.69
N GLY A 503 10.40 2.03 12.52
CA GLY A 503 9.90 0.74 12.00
C GLY A 503 10.86 0.00 11.07
N CYS A 504 11.97 0.62 10.67
CA CYS A 504 12.96 0.04 9.77
C CYS A 504 14.31 0.02 10.50
N VAL A 505 14.71 -1.15 11.03
CA VAL A 505 15.75 -1.25 12.05
C VAL A 505 16.92 -2.10 11.52
N PRO A 506 18.15 -1.55 11.46
CA PRO A 506 19.32 -2.36 11.12
C PRO A 506 19.69 -3.27 12.29
N ILE A 507 19.56 -4.59 12.11
CA ILE A 507 19.90 -5.60 13.12
C ILE A 507 20.77 -6.66 12.45
N ASN A 508 21.96 -6.94 12.99
CA ASN A 508 22.87 -7.97 12.47
C ASN A 508 23.14 -7.87 10.97
N TYR A 509 23.36 -6.64 10.46
CA TYR A 509 23.59 -6.33 9.04
C TYR A 509 22.41 -6.66 8.12
N LEU A 510 21.20 -6.75 8.65
CA LEU A 510 19.95 -6.84 7.89
C LEU A 510 19.07 -5.63 8.20
N MET A 511 18.39 -5.11 7.20
CA MET A 511 17.36 -4.09 7.38
C MET A 511 16.03 -4.78 7.71
N GLU A 512 15.70 -4.84 9.00
CA GLU A 512 14.54 -5.60 9.49
C GLU A 512 13.29 -4.73 9.60
N ASP A 513 12.15 -5.35 9.32
CA ASP A 513 10.80 -4.80 9.44
C ASP A 513 9.95 -5.64 10.42
N ALA A 514 8.64 -5.34 10.55
CA ALA A 514 7.79 -6.00 11.52
C ALA A 514 7.68 -7.52 11.28
N ALA A 515 7.63 -7.95 10.02
CA ALA A 515 7.53 -9.36 9.67
C ALA A 515 8.65 -10.22 10.27
N THR A 516 9.89 -9.68 10.38
CA THR A 516 10.99 -10.39 11.03
C THR A 516 10.73 -10.59 12.53
N ALA A 517 10.21 -9.57 13.22
CA ALA A 517 9.84 -9.70 14.63
C ALA A 517 8.64 -10.63 14.83
N GLU A 518 7.67 -10.61 13.91
CA GLU A 518 6.48 -11.47 13.92
C GLU A 518 6.83 -12.95 13.81
N VAL A 519 7.69 -13.32 12.84
CA VAL A 519 8.15 -14.71 12.71
C VAL A 519 9.01 -15.12 13.90
N SER A 520 9.87 -14.23 14.42
CA SER A 520 10.69 -14.51 15.59
C SER A 520 9.86 -14.81 16.84
N ARG A 521 8.84 -13.98 17.17
CA ARG A 521 7.97 -14.28 18.31
C ARG A 521 7.13 -15.53 18.09
N SER A 522 6.67 -15.77 16.87
CA SER A 522 5.78 -16.87 16.56
C SER A 522 6.48 -18.21 16.64
N GLN A 523 7.73 -18.30 16.21
CA GLN A 523 8.55 -19.50 16.41
C GLN A 523 8.76 -19.82 17.89
N LEU A 524 9.12 -18.82 18.70
CA LEU A 524 9.30 -18.99 20.14
C LEU A 524 8.00 -19.47 20.80
N TRP A 525 6.87 -18.83 20.47
CA TRP A 525 5.56 -19.26 20.93
C TRP A 525 5.27 -20.71 20.54
N GLN A 526 5.50 -21.07 19.28
CA GLN A 526 5.19 -22.38 18.74
C GLN A 526 6.03 -23.48 19.41
N TRP A 527 7.32 -23.24 19.62
CA TRP A 527 8.20 -24.19 20.27
C TRP A 527 7.84 -24.43 21.72
N VAL A 528 7.44 -23.38 22.45
CA VAL A 528 6.93 -23.52 23.83
C VAL A 528 5.58 -24.23 23.85
N ARG A 529 4.64 -23.84 22.98
CA ARG A 529 3.29 -24.43 22.89
C ARG A 529 3.34 -25.94 22.71
N HIS A 530 4.21 -26.41 21.82
CA HIS A 530 4.34 -27.82 21.47
C HIS A 530 5.44 -28.54 22.26
N GLY A 531 6.11 -27.85 23.19
CA GLY A 531 7.14 -28.42 24.07
C GLY A 531 8.31 -29.04 23.31
N VAL A 532 8.74 -28.40 22.22
CA VAL A 532 9.79 -28.89 21.32
C VAL A 532 11.12 -29.01 22.05
N SER A 533 11.90 -30.05 21.77
CA SER A 533 13.27 -30.15 22.26
C SER A 533 14.25 -29.52 21.27
N THR A 534 15.20 -28.75 21.78
CA THR A 534 16.30 -28.25 20.98
C THR A 534 17.23 -29.39 20.53
N ALA A 535 18.08 -29.13 19.55
CA ALA A 535 19.11 -30.06 19.09
C ALA A 535 20.06 -30.50 20.20
N GLU A 536 20.24 -29.65 21.21
CA GLU A 536 21.04 -29.88 22.42
C GLU A 536 20.28 -30.71 23.49
N GLY A 537 19.04 -31.13 23.22
CA GLY A 537 18.24 -31.97 24.11
C GLY A 537 17.46 -31.21 25.18
N LYS A 538 17.43 -29.88 25.13
CA LYS A 538 16.72 -29.06 26.11
C LYS A 538 15.28 -28.85 25.67
N ARG A 539 14.32 -29.16 26.56
CA ARG A 539 12.91 -28.88 26.29
C ARG A 539 12.66 -27.38 26.33
N VAL A 540 12.00 -26.85 25.31
CA VAL A 540 11.58 -25.46 25.23
C VAL A 540 10.24 -25.32 25.96
N ASP A 541 10.30 -24.82 27.20
CA ASP A 541 9.14 -24.53 28.03
C ASP A 541 9.06 -23.04 28.41
N LYS A 542 7.94 -22.65 29.05
CA LYS A 542 7.68 -21.27 29.48
C LYS A 542 8.79 -20.71 30.38
N GLY A 543 9.25 -21.49 31.36
CA GLY A 543 10.26 -21.02 32.31
C GLY A 543 11.60 -20.77 31.63
N TYR A 544 11.99 -21.66 30.72
CA TYR A 544 13.21 -21.53 29.96
C TYR A 544 13.15 -20.36 28.95
N ALA A 545 12.05 -20.20 28.22
CA ALA A 545 11.89 -19.08 27.29
C ALA A 545 11.92 -17.73 28.01
N LEU A 546 11.23 -17.58 29.15
CA LEU A 546 11.24 -16.35 29.95
C LEU A 546 12.62 -16.06 30.57
N LYS A 547 13.34 -17.09 31.01
CA LYS A 547 14.72 -16.95 31.48
C LYS A 547 15.61 -16.37 30.37
N LEU A 548 15.58 -16.96 29.18
CA LEU A 548 16.38 -16.50 28.04
C LEU A 548 15.98 -15.09 27.59
N LEU A 549 14.69 -14.78 27.58
CA LEU A 549 14.19 -13.43 27.27
C LEU A 549 14.77 -12.40 28.24
N LYS A 550 14.77 -12.69 29.55
CA LYS A 550 15.34 -11.79 30.56
C LYS A 550 16.83 -11.59 30.36
N GLU A 551 17.60 -12.67 30.20
CA GLU A 551 19.05 -12.62 29.93
C GLU A 551 19.35 -11.72 28.71
N GLN A 552 18.61 -11.93 27.61
CA GLN A 552 18.81 -11.18 26.38
C GLN A 552 18.42 -9.71 26.51
N ALA A 553 17.32 -9.42 27.20
CA ALA A 553 16.86 -8.05 27.44
C ALA A 553 17.83 -7.26 28.32
N ASP A 554 18.33 -7.87 29.40
CA ASP A 554 19.30 -7.25 30.30
C ASP A 554 20.64 -6.98 29.57
N GLU A 555 21.11 -7.93 28.76
CA GLU A 555 22.30 -7.76 27.94
C GLU A 555 22.15 -6.60 26.95
N LEU A 556 21.05 -6.56 26.19
CA LEU A 556 20.82 -5.50 25.20
C LEU A 556 20.64 -4.13 25.86
N ALA A 557 19.88 -4.06 26.96
CA ALA A 557 19.68 -2.83 27.72
C ALA A 557 21.01 -2.27 28.26
N SER A 558 21.93 -3.15 28.72
CA SER A 558 23.23 -2.74 29.27
C SER A 558 24.16 -2.09 28.24
N LYS A 559 24.01 -2.44 26.96
CA LYS A 559 24.81 -1.91 25.85
C LYS A 559 24.14 -0.72 25.14
N ALA A 560 22.87 -0.47 25.43
CA ALA A 560 22.06 0.52 24.76
C ALA A 560 22.19 1.92 25.41
N PRO A 561 21.97 3.00 24.64
CA PRO A 561 21.91 4.36 25.20
C PRO A 561 20.85 4.50 26.30
N LYS A 562 21.02 5.52 27.16
CA LYS A 562 20.00 5.90 28.15
C LYS A 562 18.68 6.23 27.45
N GLY A 563 17.57 5.81 28.04
CA GLY A 563 16.22 6.03 27.48
C GLY A 563 15.78 4.98 26.45
N ASN A 564 16.55 3.91 26.26
CA ASN A 564 16.13 2.74 25.48
C ASN A 564 14.84 2.11 26.04
N LYS A 565 14.16 1.33 25.19
CA LYS A 565 12.89 0.68 25.53
C LYS A 565 13.00 -0.84 25.67
N PHE A 566 14.19 -1.41 25.88
CA PHE A 566 14.39 -2.87 25.89
C PHE A 566 13.58 -3.58 26.99
N HIS A 567 13.52 -3.04 28.20
CA HIS A 567 12.72 -3.64 29.27
C HIS A 567 11.21 -3.55 29.00
N LEU A 568 10.74 -2.46 28.38
CA LEU A 568 9.34 -2.34 27.95
C LEU A 568 9.02 -3.33 26.83
N ALA A 569 9.90 -3.45 25.83
CA ALA A 569 9.80 -4.46 24.78
C ALA A 569 9.74 -5.87 25.38
N ALA A 570 10.62 -6.18 26.33
CA ALA A 570 10.62 -7.47 27.03
C ALA A 570 9.33 -7.74 27.80
N GLN A 571 8.71 -6.72 28.40
CA GLN A 571 7.42 -6.86 29.08
C GLN A 571 6.34 -7.35 28.11
N TYR A 572 6.18 -6.71 26.95
CA TYR A 572 5.23 -7.16 25.94
C TYR A 572 5.60 -8.53 25.35
N PHE A 573 6.89 -8.72 25.04
CA PHE A 573 7.38 -9.95 24.43
C PHE A 573 7.20 -11.15 25.36
N SER A 574 7.29 -10.95 26.68
CA SER A 574 7.06 -11.98 27.68
C SER A 574 5.67 -12.61 27.60
N THR A 575 4.65 -11.87 27.14
CA THR A 575 3.29 -12.39 26.94
C THR A 575 3.16 -13.26 25.69
N GLN A 576 4.12 -13.16 24.77
CA GLN A 576 4.07 -13.77 23.44
C GLN A 576 5.01 -14.96 23.27
N VAL A 577 5.86 -15.26 24.26
CA VAL A 577 6.83 -16.39 24.19
C VAL A 577 6.48 -17.55 25.12
N THR A 578 5.29 -17.55 25.74
CA THR A 578 4.91 -18.56 26.74
C THR A 578 4.14 -19.76 26.17
N GLY A 579 3.73 -19.71 24.91
CA GLY A 579 2.87 -20.73 24.31
C GLY A 579 1.42 -20.70 24.83
N GLU A 580 1.01 -19.64 25.53
CA GLU A 580 -0.34 -19.47 26.09
C GLU A 580 -1.15 -18.49 25.23
N ASP A 581 -0.98 -17.19 25.45
CA ASP A 581 -1.65 -16.14 24.68
C ASP A 581 -0.91 -15.91 23.35
N TYR A 582 -1.66 -15.56 22.31
CA TYR A 582 -1.12 -15.24 21.00
C TYR A 582 -1.84 -14.03 20.41
N ALA A 583 -1.14 -12.89 20.33
CA ALA A 583 -1.64 -11.74 19.59
C ALA A 583 -1.57 -12.02 18.08
N ASP A 584 -2.62 -11.65 17.34
CA ASP A 584 -2.64 -11.84 15.88
C ASP A 584 -1.53 -11.06 15.17
N PHE A 585 -1.14 -9.91 15.72
CA PHE A 585 -0.04 -9.05 15.26
C PHE A 585 0.64 -8.35 16.45
N LEU A 586 1.96 -8.32 16.44
CA LEU A 586 2.83 -7.57 17.36
C LEU A 586 2.55 -6.07 17.30
N THR A 587 2.31 -5.53 16.11
CA THR A 587 2.02 -4.11 15.92
C THR A 587 0.74 -3.69 16.64
N SER A 588 -0.31 -4.52 16.59
CA SER A 588 -1.55 -4.29 17.33
C SER A 588 -1.36 -4.35 18.84
N LEU A 589 -0.50 -5.27 19.31
CA LEU A 589 -0.13 -5.39 20.73
C LEU A 589 0.58 -4.13 21.24
N LEU A 590 1.46 -3.54 20.43
CA LEU A 590 2.28 -2.39 20.84
C LEU A 590 1.67 -1.02 20.52
N TYR A 591 0.66 -0.94 19.65
CA TYR A 591 0.21 0.34 19.09
C TYR A 591 -0.23 1.37 20.12
N ASN A 592 -0.83 0.93 21.24
CA ASN A 592 -1.19 1.83 22.32
C ASN A 592 0.01 2.57 22.93
N GLU A 593 1.18 1.94 23.01
CA GLU A 593 2.39 2.53 23.61
C GLU A 593 2.96 3.70 22.80
N ILE A 594 2.69 3.73 21.49
CA ILE A 594 3.14 4.78 20.59
C ILE A 594 1.99 5.70 20.12
N THR A 595 0.79 5.48 20.65
CA THR A 595 -0.38 6.32 20.38
C THR A 595 -0.52 7.35 21.47
N SER A 596 -0.44 8.63 21.11
CA SER A 596 -0.65 9.75 22.04
C SER A 596 -1.79 10.61 21.53
N LEU A 597 -2.97 10.49 22.15
CA LEU A 597 -4.14 11.27 21.77
C LEU A 597 -4.09 12.66 22.40
N GLY A 598 -4.11 13.70 21.57
CA GLY A 598 -4.28 15.09 21.98
C GLY A 598 -5.76 15.47 22.15
N SER A 599 -6.00 16.78 22.33
CA SER A 599 -7.35 17.32 22.42
C SER A 599 -8.13 17.10 21.12
N SER A 600 -9.34 16.57 21.23
CA SER A 600 -10.24 16.39 20.09
C SER A 600 -10.57 17.72 19.43
N SER A 601 -10.20 17.84 18.15
CA SER A 601 -10.50 18.97 17.29
C SER A 601 -11.55 18.55 16.26
N PRO A 602 -12.79 19.08 16.34
CA PRO A 602 -13.81 18.80 15.33
C PRO A 602 -13.34 19.25 13.95
N ALA A 603 -13.45 18.38 12.94
CA ALA A 603 -12.96 18.69 11.60
C ALA A 603 -13.65 19.89 10.95
N SER A 604 -14.89 20.21 11.36
CA SER A 604 -15.60 21.41 10.90
C SER A 604 -14.90 22.72 11.29
N LYS A 605 -14.08 22.69 12.35
CA LYS A 605 -13.35 23.85 12.89
C LYS A 605 -11.92 24.00 12.36
N LEU A 606 -11.46 23.09 11.50
CA LEU A 606 -10.13 23.15 10.88
C LEU A 606 -10.02 24.23 9.81
#